data_AF-A0A8J2P2B3-F1
#
_entry.id   AF-A0A8J2P2B3-F1
#
_cell.length_a   1.000
_cell.length_b   1.000
_cell.length_c   1.000
_cell.angle_alpha   90.00
_cell.angle_beta   90.00
_cell.angle_gamma   90.00
#
_symmetry.space_group_name_H-M   'P 1'
#
loop_
_entity.id
_entity.type
_entity.pdbx_description
1 polymer ?
#
loop_
_entity_poly.entity_id
_entity_poly.type
_entity_poly.pdbx_seq_one_letter_code
_entity_poly.pdbx_strand_id
1 'polypeptide(L)' 'MISLTAFLFSSVLCFSIYYLFFKNDGKTYPKGPRGVPILGNVLQLRGGQHKPMTKWAKEYGPIFQIYFGPK' A
#
# COMPACT_ATOMS: atom_id res chain seq x y z
N MET A 1 7.66 -24.89 -25.04
CA MET A 1 7.03 -25.12 -23.73
C MET A 1 7.49 -24.12 -22.66
N ILE A 2 8.81 -23.90 -22.48
CA ILE A 2 9.37 -22.91 -21.53
C ILE A 2 8.81 -21.47 -21.70
N SER A 3 8.64 -21.01 -22.94
CA SER A 3 8.20 -19.62 -23.18
C SER A 3 6.74 -19.39 -22.79
N LEU A 4 5.89 -20.41 -22.92
CA LEU A 4 4.48 -20.34 -22.53
C LEU A 4 4.33 -20.33 -21.01
N THR A 5 5.09 -21.17 -20.31
CA THR A 5 5.06 -21.19 -18.84
C THR A 5 5.58 -19.88 -18.24
N ALA A 6 6.62 -19.27 -18.84
CA ALA A 6 7.12 -17.97 -18.43
C ALA A 6 6.08 -16.85 -18.60
N PHE A 7 5.34 -16.86 -19.72
CA PHE A 7 4.27 -15.89 -19.98
C PHE A 7 3.14 -16.00 -18.96
N LEU A 8 2.70 -17.22 -18.65
CA LEU A 8 1.66 -17.46 -17.65
C LEU A 8 2.09 -17.00 -16.26
N PHE A 9 3.33 -17.32 -15.85
CA PHE A 9 3.87 -16.88 -14.57
C PHE A 9 3.93 -15.34 -14.48
N SER A 10 4.42 -14.68 -15.52
CA SER A 10 4.47 -13.22 -15.58
C SER A 10 3.08 -12.59 -15.50
N SER A 11 2.09 -13.18 -16.17
CA SER A 11 0.71 -12.71 -16.14
C SER A 11 0.12 -12.80 -14.74
N VAL A 12 0.30 -13.93 -14.06
CA VAL A 12 -0.15 -14.15 -12.66
C VAL A 12 0.54 -13.17 -11.70
N LEU A 13 1.85 -12.95 -11.87
CA LEU A 13 2.61 -12.00 -11.06
C LEU A 13 2.11 -10.56 -11.25
N CYS A 14 1.94 -10.13 -12.50
CA CYS A 14 1.39 -8.80 -12.81
C CYS A 14 -0.02 -8.63 -12.25
N PHE A 15 -0.88 -9.64 -12.39
CA PHE A 15 -2.24 -9.60 -11.85
C PHE A 15 -2.25 -9.53 -10.32
N SER A 16 -1.39 -10.30 -9.65
CA SER A 16 -1.25 -10.28 -8.19
C SER A 16 -0.79 -8.89 -7.69
N ILE A 17 0.22 -8.30 -8.33
CA ILE A 17 0.69 -6.94 -8.00
C ILE A 17 -0.42 -5.91 -8.24
N TYR A 18 -1.10 -5.99 -9.38
CA TYR A 18 -2.21 -5.10 -9.68
C TYR A 18 -3.31 -5.19 -8.62
N TYR A 19 -3.74 -6.40 -8.25
CA TYR A 19 -4.76 -6.61 -7.24
C TYR A 19 -4.32 -6.07 -5.87
N LEU A 20 -3.06 -6.30 -5.48
CA LEU A 20 -2.52 -5.83 -4.21
C LEU A 20 -2.43 -4.29 -4.11
N PHE A 21 -2.16 -3.59 -5.22
CA PHE A 21 -2.01 -2.13 -5.22
C PHE A 21 -3.31 -1.37 -5.53
N PHE A 22 -4.16 -1.91 -6.40
CA PHE A 22 -5.35 -1.21 -6.91
C PHE A 22 -6.66 -1.66 -6.25
N LYS A 23 -6.65 -2.68 -5.39
CA LYS A 23 -7.81 -3.03 -4.58
C LYS A 23 -8.20 -1.84 -3.70
N ASN A 24 -9.43 -1.36 -3.92
CA ASN A 24 -10.03 -0.26 -3.19
C ASN A 24 -11.24 -0.79 -2.44
N ASP A 25 -11.23 -0.76 -1.12
CA ASP A 25 -12.26 -1.43 -0.30
C ASP A 25 -13.59 -0.67 -0.21
N GLY A 26 -13.78 0.37 -1.02
CA GLY A 26 -15.04 1.12 -1.12
C GLY A 26 -15.45 1.87 0.15
N LYS A 27 -14.65 1.80 1.22
CA LYS A 27 -14.94 2.47 2.48
C LYS A 27 -14.51 3.93 2.42
N THR A 28 -15.43 4.83 2.73
CA THR A 28 -15.18 6.28 2.77
C THR A 28 -14.42 6.63 4.04
N TYR A 29 -13.10 6.37 4.04
CA TYR A 29 -12.20 6.83 5.07
C TYR A 29 -11.51 8.13 4.65
N PRO A 30 -11.05 8.95 5.62
CA PRO A 30 -10.18 10.08 5.31
C PRO A 30 -8.98 9.61 4.51
N LYS A 31 -8.60 10.38 3.49
CA LYS A 31 -7.44 10.08 2.65
C LYS A 31 -6.20 10.05 3.52
N GLY A 32 -5.35 9.05 3.34
CA GLY A 32 -4.11 8.89 4.08
C GLY A 32 -2.99 8.37 3.19
N PRO A 33 -1.75 8.37 3.69
CA PRO A 33 -0.58 7.91 2.95
C PRO A 33 -0.76 6.47 2.47
N ARG A 34 -0.45 6.21 1.20
CA ARG A 34 -0.51 4.85 0.64
C ARG A 34 0.54 3.97 1.31
N GLY A 35 0.08 2.91 1.97
CA GLY A 35 0.93 1.84 2.50
C GLY A 35 1.35 0.86 1.42
N VAL A 36 2.44 0.14 1.65
CA VAL A 36 2.84 -0.99 0.80
C VAL A 36 1.90 -2.19 1.04
N PRO A 37 1.65 -3.03 0.02
CA PRO A 37 0.85 -4.23 0.21
C PRO A 37 1.49 -5.12 1.28
N ILE A 38 0.65 -5.76 2.11
CA ILE A 38 1.01 -6.67 3.23
C ILE A 38 1.62 -5.98 4.46
N LEU A 39 2.51 -4.99 4.28
CA LEU A 39 3.19 -4.31 5.40
C LEU A 39 2.53 -2.99 5.82
N GLY A 40 1.72 -2.38 4.97
CA GLY A 40 1.11 -1.07 5.22
C GLY A 40 2.15 0.04 5.24
N ASN A 41 2.04 0.98 6.18
CA ASN A 41 2.93 2.14 6.32
C ASN A 41 4.11 1.88 7.28
N VAL A 42 4.31 0.64 7.75
CA VAL A 42 5.33 0.30 8.76
C VAL A 42 6.74 0.66 8.30
N LEU A 43 7.08 0.42 7.02
CA LEU A 43 8.39 0.79 6.47
C LEU A 43 8.64 2.31 6.50
N GLN A 44 7.59 3.11 6.36
CA GLN A 44 7.67 4.58 6.41
C GLN A 44 7.84 5.10 7.85
N LEU A 45 7.47 4.30 8.85
CA LEU A 45 7.55 4.63 10.28
C LEU A 45 8.81 4.11 10.97
N ARG A 46 9.62 3.30 10.27
CA ARG A 46 10.75 2.54 10.83
C ARG A 46 11.88 3.42 11.37
N GLY A 47 12.03 4.64 10.86
CA GLY A 47 13.03 5.63 11.29
C GLY A 47 12.54 6.62 12.36
N GLY A 48 11.38 6.34 12.95
CA GLY A 48 10.69 7.22 13.90
C GLY A 48 9.31 7.65 13.38
N GLN A 49 8.33 7.67 14.28
CA GLN A 49 6.92 7.90 13.94
C GLN A 49 6.57 9.39 13.85
N HIS A 50 7.19 10.22 14.68
CA HIS A 50 6.87 11.65 14.83
C HIS A 50 7.05 12.43 13.52
N LYS A 51 8.20 12.32 12.84
CA LYS A 51 8.47 13.03 11.57
C LYS A 51 7.45 12.72 10.46
N PRO A 52 7.24 11.45 10.08
CA PRO A 52 6.26 11.11 9.04
C PRO A 52 4.82 11.45 9.46
N MET A 53 4.44 11.25 10.72
CA MET A 53 3.10 11.63 11.21
C MET A 53 2.87 13.14 11.14
N THR A 54 3.83 13.97 11.53
CA THR A 54 3.72 15.43 11.38
C THR A 54 3.61 15.85 9.92
N LYS A 55 4.36 15.20 9.02
CA LYS A 55 4.27 15.46 7.58
C LYS A 55 2.88 15.10 7.04
N TRP A 56 2.35 13.94 7.41
CA TRP A 56 1.02 13.49 6.99
C TRP A 56 -0.09 14.33 7.59
N ALA A 57 0.04 14.77 8.84
CA ALA A 57 -0.92 15.70 9.45
C ALA A 57 -1.01 17.02 8.68
N LYS A 58 0.10 17.48 8.08
CA LYS A 58 0.15 18.68 7.25
C LYS A 58 -0.44 18.48 5.85
N GLU A 59 -0.35 17.27 5.31
CA GLU A 59 -0.78 16.92 3.94
C GLU A 59 -2.26 16.46 3.87
N TYR A 60 -2.66 15.61 4.82
CA TYR A 60 -4.00 14.99 4.88
C TYR A 60 -4.91 15.62 5.93
N GLY A 61 -4.37 16.46 6.82
CA GLY A 61 -5.09 17.11 7.90
C GLY A 61 -4.98 16.37 9.24
N PRO A 62 -5.72 16.81 10.28
CA PRO A 62 -5.59 16.28 11.64
C PRO A 62 -6.05 14.82 11.79
N ILE A 63 -6.85 14.31 10.85
CA ILE A 63 -7.38 12.95 10.86
C ILE A 63 -7.04 12.29 9.53
N PHE A 64 -6.23 11.23 9.56
CA PHE A 64 -5.83 10.46 8.38
C PHE A 64 -5.69 8.98 8.74
N GLN A 65 -5.84 8.11 7.74
CA GLN A 65 -5.69 6.67 7.90
C GLN A 65 -4.22 6.23 7.76
N ILE A 66 -3.82 5.25 8.56
CA ILE A 66 -2.50 4.59 8.48
C ILE A 66 -2.75 3.08 8.59
N TYR A 67 -2.08 2.30 7.75
CA TYR A 67 -2.19 0.83 7.77
C TYR A 67 -0.96 0.24 8.49
N PHE A 68 -1.19 -0.63 9.47
CA PHE A 68 -0.13 -1.41 10.13
C PHE A 68 -0.31 -2.89 9.77
N GLY A 69 0.12 -3.27 8.57
CA GLY A 69 -0.14 -4.59 8.00
C GLY A 69 -0.94 -4.54 6.70
N PRO A 70 -1.52 -5.66 6.25
CA PRO A 70 -2.21 -5.74 4.97
C PRO A 70 -3.41 -4.80 4.94
N LYS A 71 -3.54 -4.08 3.82
CA LYS A 71 -4.75 -3.35 3.44
C LYS A 71 -5.85 -4.33 3.05
#